data_AF-A0AAD0PN61-F1
#
_entry.id   AF-A0AAD0PN61-F1
#
_cell.length_a   1.000
_cell.length_b   1.000
_cell.length_c   1.000
_cell.angle_alpha   90.00
_cell.angle_beta   90.00
_cell.angle_gamma   90.00
#
_symmetry.space_group_name_H-M   'P 1'
#
loop_
_entity.id
_entity.type
_entity.pdbx_description
1 polymer ?
#
loop_
_entity_poly.entity_id
_entity_poly.type
_entity_poly.pdbx_seq_one_letter_code
_entity_poly.pdbx_strand_id
1 'polypeptide(L)'
;MSQYHTFTAQDAVAYAQQFGGLDDPTSLVEAQEVGDGNLNLVFKIFDNAGVSRIIVKQALPYVRCVGESWPLTLDRARLEAQTLVEHYQHSPQHTVKIHHFDPDLAVMVMEDLSSHKIWRGELINNVFYPQAARQLGEYLAHALFHTSDFYLHPHTKKAQVAKFLNPEMCEITEDLFFNDPYQIHERNNYPAALESDVAALREDAQLKIAVAALKHRFFSQAEALLHGDIHSGSIFVAEDSLKAIDAEFGYFGPIGFDIGTAIGNLLLNFCGLPGHLGIRDAAAGREQRLIDIQQLWNTFAERFQALATEKSRDAALSVPGYASAFLKKVWHDAIGFCGTELIRRSVGLSHVADIDTIRDDEMRHECLRHAITLGKALIVIADRIDSVDELVARVRQYS
;
A
#
# COMPACT_ATOMS: atom_id res chain seq x y z
N MET A 1 12.97 -32.56 6.83
CA MET A 1 12.13 -32.15 7.97
C MET A 1 11.96 -30.66 7.85
N SER A 2 10.73 -30.16 7.87
CA SER A 2 10.47 -28.71 7.87
C SER A 2 11.17 -28.11 9.09
N GLN A 3 12.14 -27.21 8.88
CA GLN A 3 12.83 -26.50 9.97
C GLN A 3 11.94 -25.40 10.59
N TYR A 4 10.84 -25.04 9.92
CA TYR A 4 9.91 -24.04 10.38
C TYR A 4 9.37 -24.35 11.78
N HIS A 5 9.43 -23.33 12.63
CA HIS A 5 8.75 -23.25 13.91
C HIS A 5 8.41 -21.78 14.19
N THR A 6 7.32 -21.54 14.90
CA THR A 6 6.92 -20.18 15.30
C THR A 6 7.86 -19.67 16.38
N PHE A 7 8.42 -18.48 16.18
CA PHE A 7 9.36 -17.87 17.10
C PHE A 7 8.67 -17.45 18.40
N THR A 8 9.33 -17.74 19.51
CA THR A 8 9.11 -17.06 20.79
C THR A 8 9.92 -15.77 20.86
N ALA A 9 9.68 -14.95 21.87
CA ALA A 9 10.52 -13.79 22.16
C ALA A 9 12.01 -14.16 22.32
N GLN A 10 12.31 -15.33 22.92
CA GLN A 10 13.69 -15.79 23.09
C GLN A 10 14.34 -16.16 21.76
N ASP A 11 13.59 -16.85 20.88
CA ASP A 11 14.07 -17.18 19.53
C ASP A 11 14.36 -15.91 18.74
N ALA A 12 13.48 -14.90 18.82
CA ALA A 12 13.67 -13.61 18.16
C ALA A 12 14.93 -12.87 18.63
N VAL A 13 15.23 -12.86 19.95
CA VAL A 13 16.48 -12.29 20.47
C VAL A 13 17.68 -13.05 19.91
N ALA A 14 17.71 -14.38 20.03
CA ALA A 14 18.83 -15.19 19.57
C ALA A 14 19.09 -15.01 18.06
N TYR A 15 18.02 -14.92 17.28
CA TYR A 15 18.09 -14.71 15.85
C TYR A 15 18.61 -13.31 15.49
N ALA A 16 18.15 -12.28 16.19
CA ALA A 16 18.64 -10.91 16.01
C ALA A 16 20.12 -10.77 16.42
N GLN A 17 20.57 -11.48 17.46
CA GLN A 17 21.99 -11.51 17.85
C GLN A 17 22.87 -12.09 16.73
N GLN A 18 22.38 -13.08 16.01
CA GLN A 18 23.13 -13.71 14.93
C GLN A 18 23.12 -12.90 13.64
N PHE A 19 21.98 -12.29 13.29
CA PHE A 19 21.75 -11.74 11.94
C PHE A 19 21.47 -10.24 11.91
N GLY A 20 21.43 -9.57 13.06
CA GLY A 20 21.09 -8.15 13.15
C GLY A 20 22.18 -7.19 12.67
N GLY A 21 23.42 -7.67 12.52
CA GLY A 21 24.52 -6.85 12.00
C GLY A 21 24.90 -5.68 12.91
N LEU A 22 24.70 -5.81 14.22
CA LEU A 22 25.16 -4.86 15.24
C LEU A 22 26.59 -5.19 15.69
N ASP A 23 27.35 -4.16 16.10
CA ASP A 23 28.75 -4.33 16.55
C ASP A 23 28.87 -5.15 17.85
N ASP A 24 27.92 -4.98 18.77
CA ASP A 24 27.78 -5.79 19.98
C ASP A 24 26.40 -6.46 20.02
N PRO A 25 26.25 -7.63 19.37
CA PRO A 25 24.97 -8.32 19.36
C PRO A 25 24.55 -8.80 20.74
N THR A 26 25.49 -9.06 21.65
CA THR A 26 25.18 -9.55 23.01
C THR A 26 24.45 -8.52 23.87
N SER A 27 24.46 -7.25 23.43
CA SER A 27 23.65 -6.19 24.03
C SER A 27 22.14 -6.41 23.87
N LEU A 28 21.69 -7.17 22.86
CA LEU A 28 20.28 -7.50 22.65
C LEU A 28 19.83 -8.55 23.67
N VAL A 29 18.88 -8.20 24.53
CA VAL A 29 18.54 -9.02 25.70
C VAL A 29 17.05 -9.34 25.83
N GLU A 30 16.18 -8.55 25.20
CA GLU A 30 14.73 -8.67 25.36
C GLU A 30 14.03 -8.51 24.02
N ALA A 31 12.92 -9.20 23.84
CA ALA A 31 12.03 -9.00 22.70
C ALA A 31 10.59 -8.79 23.18
N GLN A 32 9.90 -7.85 22.53
CA GLN A 32 8.47 -7.60 22.70
C GLN A 32 7.77 -7.83 21.36
N GLU A 33 6.76 -8.68 21.34
CA GLU A 33 5.85 -8.80 20.20
C GLU A 33 4.92 -7.59 20.17
N VAL A 34 4.87 -6.89 19.04
CA VAL A 34 4.12 -5.63 18.85
C VAL A 34 3.28 -5.62 17.58
N GLY A 35 3.14 -6.75 16.89
CA GLY A 35 2.36 -6.83 15.67
C GLY A 35 0.88 -6.56 15.94
N ASP A 36 0.43 -5.37 15.53
CA ASP A 36 -0.98 -5.01 15.39
C ASP A 36 -1.54 -5.37 14.00
N GLY A 37 -0.67 -5.86 13.11
CA GLY A 37 -0.98 -6.27 11.75
C GLY A 37 -1.73 -7.60 11.63
N ASN A 38 -2.39 -7.78 10.49
CA ASN A 38 -3.34 -8.86 10.26
C ASN A 38 -2.71 -10.22 9.91
N LEU A 39 -1.39 -10.29 9.64
CA LEU A 39 -0.77 -11.42 8.95
C LEU A 39 0.44 -12.05 9.66
N ASN A 40 1.26 -11.25 10.35
CA ASN A 40 2.62 -11.65 10.73
C ASN A 40 2.92 -11.37 12.21
N LEU A 41 3.92 -12.04 12.79
CA LEU A 41 4.50 -11.71 14.09
C LEU A 41 5.59 -10.64 13.90
N VAL A 42 5.61 -9.62 14.75
CA VAL A 42 6.62 -8.56 14.69
C VAL A 42 7.20 -8.36 16.09
N PHE A 43 8.50 -8.63 16.24
CA PHE A 43 9.22 -8.47 17.49
C PHE A 43 10.13 -7.25 17.43
N LYS A 44 9.98 -6.35 18.39
CA LYS A 44 10.97 -5.34 18.72
C LYS A 44 12.04 -5.96 19.61
N ILE A 45 13.31 -5.80 19.25
CA ILE A 45 14.42 -6.33 20.02
C ILE A 45 15.15 -5.20 20.72
N PHE A 46 15.21 -5.28 22.05
CA PHE A 46 15.74 -4.25 22.93
C PHE A 46 17.14 -4.59 23.40
N ASP A 47 17.98 -3.57 23.48
CA ASP A 47 19.28 -3.66 24.12
C ASP A 47 19.19 -3.59 25.66
N ASN A 48 20.33 -3.75 26.34
CA ASN A 48 20.45 -3.66 27.79
C ASN A 48 20.09 -2.29 28.39
N ALA A 49 19.93 -1.25 27.56
CA ALA A 49 19.48 0.07 27.96
C ALA A 49 17.96 0.27 27.73
N GLY A 50 17.26 -0.77 27.27
CA GLY A 50 15.82 -0.72 26.98
C GLY A 50 15.48 0.02 25.69
N VAL A 51 16.44 0.18 24.76
CA VAL A 51 16.24 0.83 23.47
C VAL A 51 16.01 -0.23 22.40
N SER A 52 14.92 -0.10 21.63
CA SER A 52 14.68 -0.96 20.47
C SER A 52 15.74 -0.69 19.40
N ARG A 53 16.42 -1.73 18.94
CA ARG A 53 17.52 -1.61 17.97
C ARG A 53 17.21 -2.21 16.61
N ILE A 54 16.39 -3.26 16.59
CA ILE A 54 16.13 -4.03 15.39
C ILE A 54 14.79 -4.75 15.48
N ILE A 55 14.21 -5.06 14.33
CA ILE A 55 12.94 -5.77 14.22
C ILE A 55 13.19 -7.17 13.66
N VAL A 56 12.50 -8.15 14.24
CA VAL A 56 12.37 -9.51 13.68
C VAL A 56 10.91 -9.72 13.29
N LYS A 57 10.65 -9.96 12.01
CA LYS A 57 9.30 -10.24 11.49
C LYS A 57 9.25 -11.67 10.98
N GLN A 58 8.23 -12.42 11.39
CA GLN A 58 8.02 -13.81 10.95
C GLN A 58 6.62 -14.00 10.39
N ALA A 59 6.53 -14.64 9.22
CA ALA A 59 5.25 -15.06 8.66
C ALA A 59 4.71 -16.33 9.35
N LEU A 60 3.39 -16.34 9.55
CA LEU A 60 2.63 -17.51 10.01
C LEU A 60 2.00 -18.25 8.81
N PRO A 61 1.77 -19.57 8.87
CA PRO A 61 1.21 -20.34 7.77
C PRO A 61 -0.32 -20.11 7.58
N TYR A 62 -0.86 -19.03 8.13
CA TYR A 62 -2.27 -18.65 8.11
C TYR A 62 -2.42 -17.13 8.28
N VAL A 63 -3.61 -16.60 7.98
CA VAL A 63 -3.96 -15.19 8.22
C VAL A 63 -4.17 -14.96 9.71
N ARG A 64 -3.29 -14.19 10.37
CA ARG A 64 -3.31 -14.00 11.84
C ARG A 64 -4.64 -13.48 12.39
N CYS A 65 -5.29 -12.53 11.71
CA CYS A 65 -6.56 -11.95 12.20
C CYS A 65 -7.78 -12.88 12.06
N VAL A 66 -7.70 -13.92 11.23
CA VAL A 66 -8.76 -14.92 11.04
C VAL A 66 -8.46 -16.20 11.81
N GLY A 67 -7.18 -16.57 11.88
CA GLY A 67 -6.67 -17.80 12.49
C GLY A 67 -6.41 -18.91 11.48
N GLU A 68 -6.14 -20.11 11.99
CA GLU A 68 -5.75 -21.30 11.20
C GLU A 68 -6.80 -21.74 10.16
N SER A 69 -8.04 -21.26 10.26
CA SER A 69 -9.10 -21.52 9.30
C SER A 69 -8.85 -20.90 7.92
N TRP A 70 -7.91 -19.96 7.81
CA TRP A 70 -7.48 -19.37 6.53
C TRP A 70 -5.97 -19.57 6.33
N PRO A 71 -5.55 -20.71 5.75
CA PRO A 71 -4.15 -20.97 5.42
C PRO A 71 -3.59 -19.94 4.44
N LEU A 72 -2.31 -19.60 4.60
CA LEU A 72 -1.62 -18.65 3.72
C LEU A 72 -0.14 -19.02 3.57
N THR A 73 0.36 -19.04 2.35
CA THR A 73 1.76 -19.42 2.07
C THR A 73 2.78 -18.60 2.85
N LEU A 74 3.81 -19.28 3.35
CA LEU A 74 4.99 -18.66 3.96
C LEU A 74 5.88 -17.97 2.92
N ASP A 75 5.74 -18.30 1.64
CA ASP A 75 6.56 -17.71 0.55
C ASP A 75 6.34 -16.19 0.41
N ARG A 76 5.24 -15.66 0.94
CA ARG A 76 5.01 -14.21 1.02
C ARG A 76 6.10 -13.47 1.80
N ALA A 77 6.74 -14.11 2.79
CA ALA A 77 7.86 -13.51 3.52
C ALA A 77 9.10 -13.35 2.61
N ARG A 78 9.32 -14.30 1.69
CA ARG A 78 10.37 -14.17 0.66
C ARG A 78 10.05 -13.02 -0.28
N LEU A 79 8.79 -12.91 -0.71
CA LEU A 79 8.36 -11.87 -1.64
C LEU A 79 8.44 -10.49 -1.01
N GLU A 80 8.05 -10.34 0.26
CA GLU A 80 8.24 -9.12 1.03
C GLU A 80 9.72 -8.74 1.10
N ALA A 81 10.57 -9.64 1.61
CA ALA A 81 11.99 -9.35 1.78
C ALA A 81 12.67 -9.00 0.45
N GLN A 82 12.36 -9.73 -0.63
CA GLN A 82 12.95 -9.48 -1.94
C GLN A 82 12.45 -8.19 -2.58
N THR A 83 11.17 -7.85 -2.40
CA THR A 83 10.60 -6.59 -2.90
C THR A 83 11.23 -5.40 -2.18
N LEU A 84 11.30 -5.46 -0.85
CA LEU A 84 11.92 -4.40 -0.04
C LEU A 84 13.41 -4.25 -0.35
N VAL A 85 14.15 -5.37 -0.54
CA VAL A 85 15.56 -5.32 -0.97
C VAL A 85 15.71 -4.67 -2.34
N GLU A 86 14.87 -5.01 -3.32
CA GLU A 86 14.93 -4.40 -4.65
C GLU A 86 14.58 -2.91 -4.59
N HIS A 87 13.53 -2.53 -3.87
CA HIS A 87 13.14 -1.12 -3.71
C HIS A 87 14.21 -0.32 -2.97
N TYR A 88 14.85 -0.90 -1.95
CA TYR A 88 15.92 -0.27 -1.18
C TYR A 88 17.16 0.04 -2.04
N GLN A 89 17.44 -0.73 -3.11
CA GLN A 89 18.53 -0.41 -4.03
C GLN A 89 18.36 0.94 -4.72
N HIS A 90 17.10 1.34 -4.99
CA HIS A 90 16.77 2.52 -5.77
C HIS A 90 16.25 3.68 -4.92
N SER A 91 15.74 3.40 -3.71
CA SER A 91 15.18 4.39 -2.78
C SER A 91 15.46 4.04 -1.29
N PRO A 92 16.74 3.93 -0.87
CA PRO A 92 17.08 3.52 0.50
C PRO A 92 16.61 4.51 1.58
N GLN A 93 16.34 5.76 1.20
CA GLN A 93 15.82 6.79 2.09
C GLN A 93 14.35 6.58 2.45
N HIS A 94 13.59 5.88 1.60
CA HIS A 94 12.14 5.82 1.68
C HIS A 94 11.54 4.42 1.85
N THR A 95 12.38 3.41 2.05
CA THR A 95 11.93 2.08 2.46
C THR A 95 12.86 1.47 3.50
N VAL A 96 12.38 0.40 4.12
CA VAL A 96 13.04 -0.29 5.22
C VAL A 96 14.23 -1.12 4.73
N LYS A 97 15.35 -1.06 5.46
CA LYS A 97 16.51 -1.91 5.21
C LYS A 97 16.26 -3.32 5.75
N ILE A 98 16.40 -4.32 4.89
CA ILE A 98 16.47 -5.73 5.29
C ILE A 98 17.93 -6.10 5.59
N HIS A 99 18.19 -6.59 6.80
CA HIS A 99 19.51 -7.09 7.22
C HIS A 99 19.68 -8.56 6.85
N HIS A 100 18.63 -9.35 7.03
CA HIS A 100 18.66 -10.79 6.76
C HIS A 100 17.25 -11.32 6.44
N PHE A 101 17.20 -12.38 5.64
CA PHE A 101 15.98 -13.15 5.40
C PHE A 101 16.34 -14.64 5.28
N ASP A 102 15.54 -15.47 5.93
CA ASP A 102 15.65 -16.92 5.90
C ASP A 102 14.33 -17.54 5.40
N PRO A 103 14.35 -18.20 4.22
CA PRO A 103 13.17 -18.79 3.63
C PRO A 103 12.67 -20.05 4.36
N ASP A 104 13.53 -20.78 5.08
CA ASP A 104 13.14 -22.02 5.76
C ASP A 104 12.35 -21.73 7.04
N LEU A 105 12.64 -20.60 7.69
CA LEU A 105 11.96 -20.11 8.88
C LEU A 105 10.92 -19.00 8.60
N ALA A 106 10.86 -18.52 7.35
CA ALA A 106 10.02 -17.41 6.90
C ALA A 106 10.17 -16.16 7.80
N VAL A 107 11.42 -15.87 8.18
CA VAL A 107 11.78 -14.80 9.11
C VAL A 107 12.71 -13.80 8.44
N MET A 108 12.51 -12.52 8.73
CA MET A 108 13.41 -11.45 8.31
C MET A 108 13.81 -10.59 9.50
N VAL A 109 15.03 -10.05 9.40
CA VAL A 109 15.58 -9.07 10.33
C VAL A 109 15.72 -7.75 9.58
N MET A 110 15.15 -6.68 10.12
CA MET A 110 15.03 -5.39 9.44
C MET A 110 15.28 -4.21 10.38
N GLU A 111 15.60 -3.03 9.83
CA GLU A 111 15.85 -1.82 10.62
C GLU A 111 14.66 -1.47 11.52
N ASP A 112 14.95 -0.93 12.70
CA ASP A 112 13.94 -0.42 13.61
C ASP A 112 13.50 1.00 13.24
N LEU A 113 12.18 1.18 13.15
CA LEU A 113 11.53 2.46 12.85
C LEU A 113 10.70 2.96 14.03
N SER A 114 11.08 2.64 15.28
CA SER A 114 10.35 3.04 16.49
C SER A 114 10.31 4.55 16.71
N SER A 115 11.19 5.31 16.05
CA SER A 115 11.16 6.77 16.01
C SER A 115 10.04 7.34 15.14
N HIS A 116 9.43 6.52 14.30
CA HIS A 116 8.38 6.90 13.36
C HIS A 116 6.99 6.52 13.89
N LYS A 117 5.95 7.08 13.25
CA LYS A 117 4.55 6.79 13.51
C LYS A 117 3.88 6.26 12.24
N ILE A 118 2.92 5.34 12.39
CA ILE A 118 2.13 4.87 11.25
C ILE A 118 1.30 6.05 10.72
N TRP A 119 1.43 6.36 9.43
CA TRP A 119 0.89 7.58 8.84
C TRP A 119 -0.63 7.66 8.97
N ARG A 120 -1.34 6.53 8.87
CA ARG A 120 -2.80 6.47 9.08
C ARG A 120 -3.21 7.06 10.44
N GLY A 121 -2.52 6.67 11.52
CA GLY A 121 -2.82 7.16 12.86
C GLY A 121 -2.60 8.68 12.96
N GLU A 122 -1.50 9.16 12.38
CA GLU A 122 -1.20 10.59 12.34
C GLU A 122 -2.23 11.39 11.52
N LEU A 123 -2.68 10.86 10.38
CA LEU A 123 -3.73 11.46 9.56
C LEU A 123 -5.07 11.57 10.30
N ILE A 124 -5.46 10.52 11.04
CA ILE A 124 -6.68 10.53 11.87
C ILE A 124 -6.55 11.57 13.00
N ASN A 125 -5.37 11.66 13.62
CA ASN A 125 -5.07 12.64 14.66
C ASN A 125 -4.86 14.07 14.13
N ASN A 126 -5.03 14.29 12.83
CA ASN A 126 -4.82 15.56 12.15
C ASN A 126 -3.39 16.13 12.35
N VAL A 127 -2.40 15.26 12.44
CA VAL A 127 -0.97 15.62 12.50
C VAL A 127 -0.41 15.67 11.09
N PHE A 128 0.21 16.79 10.75
CA PHE A 128 0.66 17.07 9.39
C PHE A 128 2.16 16.89 9.22
N TYR A 129 2.54 16.15 8.18
CA TYR A 129 3.92 15.92 7.73
C TYR A 129 4.09 16.49 6.32
N PRO A 130 4.53 17.75 6.16
CA PRO A 130 4.55 18.48 4.87
C PRO A 130 5.26 17.77 3.71
N GLN A 131 6.22 16.91 4.03
CA GLN A 131 7.08 16.20 3.10
C GLN A 131 6.54 14.82 2.70
N ALA A 132 5.59 14.25 3.44
CA ALA A 132 5.22 12.85 3.33
C ALA A 132 4.72 12.52 1.92
N ALA A 133 3.77 13.30 1.38
CA ALA A 133 3.25 13.09 0.03
C ALA A 133 4.33 13.15 -1.05
N ARG A 134 5.23 14.15 -0.97
CA ARG A 134 6.37 14.28 -1.88
C ARG A 134 7.33 13.10 -1.78
N GLN A 135 7.70 12.68 -0.56
CA GLN A 135 8.63 11.56 -0.35
C GLN A 135 8.03 10.22 -0.81
N LEU A 136 6.71 10.03 -0.66
CA LEU A 136 6.02 8.88 -1.25
C LEU A 136 6.08 8.91 -2.78
N GLY A 137 5.89 10.09 -3.40
CA GLY A 137 6.02 10.26 -4.85
C GLY A 137 7.43 9.94 -5.35
N GLU A 138 8.47 10.39 -4.63
CA GLU A 138 9.88 10.06 -4.92
C GLU A 138 10.15 8.56 -4.81
N TYR A 139 9.68 7.92 -3.73
CA TYR A 139 9.80 6.48 -3.53
C TYR A 139 9.19 5.68 -4.69
N LEU A 140 7.92 5.97 -5.03
CA LEU A 140 7.20 5.28 -6.10
C LEU A 140 7.88 5.51 -7.46
N ALA A 141 8.33 6.73 -7.76
CA ALA A 141 9.00 7.01 -9.02
C ALA A 141 10.31 6.21 -9.14
N HIS A 142 11.10 6.17 -8.08
CA HIS A 142 12.35 5.43 -8.07
C HIS A 142 12.15 3.91 -8.15
N ALA A 143 11.30 3.33 -7.30
CA ALA A 143 11.05 1.90 -7.27
C ALA A 143 10.43 1.39 -8.58
N LEU A 144 9.39 2.07 -9.07
CA LEU A 144 8.64 1.62 -10.25
C LEU A 144 9.41 1.87 -11.54
N PHE A 145 10.15 2.97 -11.67
CA PHE A 145 10.96 3.21 -12.87
C PHE A 145 12.07 2.17 -13.04
N HIS A 146 12.87 1.94 -11.99
CA HIS A 146 14.07 1.09 -12.09
C HIS A 146 13.74 -0.40 -12.21
N THR A 147 12.50 -0.80 -11.92
CA THR A 147 12.00 -2.17 -12.12
C THR A 147 11.17 -2.34 -13.39
N SER A 148 10.96 -1.26 -14.17
CA SER A 148 10.19 -1.30 -15.42
C SER A 148 11.02 -1.64 -16.66
N ASP A 149 10.34 -1.88 -17.77
CA ASP A 149 10.96 -2.06 -19.10
C ASP A 149 11.71 -0.82 -19.62
N PHE A 150 11.52 0.38 -19.02
CA PHE A 150 12.33 1.55 -19.35
C PHE A 150 13.80 1.36 -18.95
N TYR A 151 14.06 0.68 -17.83
CA TYR A 151 15.40 0.56 -17.24
C TYR A 151 15.98 -0.85 -17.33
N LEU A 152 15.16 -1.88 -17.10
CA LEU A 152 15.62 -3.26 -17.12
C LEU A 152 15.73 -3.79 -18.54
N HIS A 153 16.79 -4.56 -18.79
CA HIS A 153 16.88 -5.33 -20.04
C HIS A 153 15.74 -6.38 -20.10
N PRO A 154 15.08 -6.60 -21.25
CA PRO A 154 13.88 -7.45 -21.33
C PRO A 154 14.06 -8.89 -20.82
N HIS A 155 15.26 -9.47 -20.93
CA HIS A 155 15.54 -10.80 -20.36
C HIS A 155 15.58 -10.77 -18.83
N THR A 156 16.24 -9.76 -18.24
CA THR A 156 16.28 -9.56 -16.80
C THR A 156 14.88 -9.31 -16.27
N LYS A 157 14.10 -8.45 -16.93
CA LYS A 157 12.72 -8.16 -16.54
C LYS A 157 11.86 -9.42 -16.57
N LYS A 158 11.91 -10.23 -17.63
CA LYS A 158 11.14 -11.49 -17.72
C LYS A 158 11.55 -12.50 -16.63
N ALA A 159 12.84 -12.58 -16.30
CA ALA A 159 13.30 -13.42 -15.20
C ALA A 159 12.81 -12.90 -13.83
N GLN A 160 12.81 -11.58 -13.62
CA GLN A 160 12.25 -10.95 -12.42
C GLN A 160 10.74 -11.24 -12.30
N VAL A 161 9.96 -11.11 -13.39
CA VAL A 161 8.53 -11.48 -13.41
C VAL A 161 8.32 -12.92 -12.94
N ALA A 162 9.12 -13.88 -13.42
CA ALA A 162 9.01 -15.26 -12.97
C ALA A 162 9.37 -15.46 -11.48
N LYS A 163 10.37 -14.72 -10.98
CA LYS A 163 10.83 -14.77 -9.58
C LYS A 163 9.81 -14.19 -8.58
N PHE A 164 9.04 -13.20 -9.03
CA PHE A 164 8.06 -12.45 -8.23
C PHE A 164 6.61 -12.84 -8.56
N LEU A 165 6.39 -14.05 -9.08
CA LEU A 165 5.03 -14.62 -9.10
C LEU A 165 4.52 -14.77 -7.67
N ASN A 166 3.34 -14.20 -7.40
CA ASN A 166 2.75 -14.12 -6.07
C ASN A 166 1.25 -14.51 -6.09
N PRO A 167 0.89 -15.70 -6.58
CA PRO A 167 -0.50 -16.03 -6.92
C PRO A 167 -1.46 -15.92 -5.74
N GLU A 168 -1.10 -16.41 -4.55
CA GLU A 168 -1.99 -16.42 -3.38
C GLU A 168 -2.27 -15.00 -2.85
N MET A 169 -1.26 -14.12 -2.84
CA MET A 169 -1.46 -12.73 -2.40
C MET A 169 -2.18 -11.92 -3.48
N CYS A 170 -1.90 -12.19 -4.77
CA CYS A 170 -2.65 -11.61 -5.88
C CYS A 170 -4.12 -12.01 -5.83
N GLU A 171 -4.45 -13.28 -5.54
CA GLU A 171 -5.84 -13.78 -5.43
C GLU A 171 -6.62 -13.01 -4.35
N ILE A 172 -6.00 -12.71 -3.20
CA ILE A 172 -6.62 -11.87 -2.16
C ILE A 172 -7.00 -10.50 -2.74
N THR A 173 -6.09 -9.83 -3.45
CA THR A 173 -6.37 -8.54 -4.09
C THR A 173 -7.44 -8.69 -5.18
N GLU A 174 -7.34 -9.71 -6.02
CA GLU A 174 -8.26 -10.01 -7.11
C GLU A 174 -9.71 -10.18 -6.64
N ASP A 175 -9.90 -10.79 -5.48
CA ASP A 175 -11.19 -10.94 -4.84
C ASP A 175 -11.66 -9.66 -4.15
N LEU A 176 -10.85 -9.14 -3.24
CA LEU A 176 -11.28 -8.06 -2.34
C LEU A 176 -11.45 -6.74 -3.05
N PHE A 177 -10.68 -6.46 -4.11
CA PHE A 177 -10.79 -5.21 -4.87
C PHE A 177 -11.81 -5.28 -6.00
N PHE A 178 -11.96 -6.44 -6.64
CA PHE A 178 -12.63 -6.52 -7.95
C PHE A 178 -13.82 -7.47 -8.02
N ASN A 179 -14.00 -8.37 -7.04
CA ASN A 179 -15.13 -9.31 -7.02
C ASN A 179 -16.10 -8.99 -5.90
N ASP A 180 -15.64 -9.14 -4.65
CA ASP A 180 -16.50 -9.21 -3.47
C ASP A 180 -17.42 -8.00 -3.34
N PRO A 181 -16.95 -6.73 -3.44
CA PRO A 181 -17.81 -5.54 -3.31
C PRO A 181 -18.93 -5.43 -4.35
N TYR A 182 -18.85 -6.18 -5.46
CA TYR A 182 -19.75 -6.08 -6.62
C TYR A 182 -20.65 -7.31 -6.79
N GLN A 183 -20.70 -8.18 -5.78
CA GLN A 183 -21.57 -9.34 -5.68
C GLN A 183 -22.06 -9.56 -4.24
N ILE A 184 -23.00 -10.49 -4.05
CA ILE A 184 -23.33 -10.95 -2.69
C ILE A 184 -22.22 -11.91 -2.28
N HIS A 185 -21.44 -11.54 -1.26
CA HIS A 185 -20.32 -12.33 -0.78
C HIS A 185 -20.24 -12.30 0.74
N GLU A 186 -19.86 -13.43 1.37
CA GLU A 186 -19.83 -13.57 2.83
C GLU A 186 -18.75 -12.72 3.51
N ARG A 187 -17.71 -12.35 2.77
CA ARG A 187 -16.62 -11.51 3.28
C ARG A 187 -16.99 -10.02 3.31
N ASN A 188 -18.05 -9.60 2.62
CA ASN A 188 -18.49 -8.21 2.68
C ASN A 188 -19.06 -7.91 4.07
N ASN A 189 -18.62 -6.81 4.66
CA ASN A 189 -19.05 -6.38 5.97
C ASN A 189 -19.38 -4.90 5.94
N TYR A 190 -20.63 -4.53 6.22
CA TYR A 190 -21.05 -3.14 6.28
C TYR A 190 -22.35 -3.03 7.09
N PRO A 191 -22.64 -1.87 7.70
CA PRO A 191 -23.89 -1.66 8.43
C PRO A 191 -25.11 -1.83 7.51
N ALA A 192 -26.16 -2.48 8.02
CA ALA A 192 -27.39 -2.76 7.25
C ALA A 192 -28.04 -1.50 6.65
N ALA A 193 -27.81 -0.31 7.25
CA ALA A 193 -28.29 0.97 6.74
C ALA A 193 -27.67 1.39 5.40
N LEU A 194 -26.57 0.76 4.97
CA LEU A 194 -25.90 0.99 3.68
C LEU A 194 -26.32 -0.03 2.61
N GLU A 195 -27.20 -0.98 2.91
CA GLU A 195 -27.54 -2.06 1.97
C GLU A 195 -28.05 -1.54 0.62
N SER A 196 -28.83 -0.45 0.59
CA SER A 196 -29.26 0.17 -0.66
C SER A 196 -28.09 0.74 -1.47
N ASP A 197 -27.11 1.34 -0.80
CA ASP A 197 -25.90 1.90 -1.43
C ASP A 197 -25.04 0.78 -2.01
N VAL A 198 -24.87 -0.32 -1.28
CA VAL A 198 -24.10 -1.49 -1.74
C VAL A 198 -24.83 -2.26 -2.84
N ALA A 199 -26.15 -2.42 -2.74
CA ALA A 199 -26.96 -3.03 -3.80
C ALA A 199 -26.79 -2.29 -5.14
N ALA A 200 -26.73 -0.96 -5.10
CA ALA A 200 -26.48 -0.14 -6.28
C ALA A 200 -25.10 -0.36 -6.93
N LEU A 201 -24.09 -0.86 -6.18
CA LEU A 201 -22.81 -1.27 -6.78
C LEU A 201 -22.95 -2.58 -7.57
N ARG A 202 -23.74 -3.53 -7.05
CA ARG A 202 -23.93 -4.86 -7.64
C ARG A 202 -24.78 -4.84 -8.91
N GLU A 203 -25.70 -3.87 -8.99
CA GLU A 203 -26.65 -3.70 -10.10
C GLU A 203 -26.14 -2.77 -11.20
N ASP A 204 -25.10 -1.97 -10.95
CA ASP A 204 -24.57 -1.02 -11.92
C ASP A 204 -23.69 -1.71 -12.97
N ALA A 205 -24.26 -1.91 -14.16
CA ALA A 205 -23.57 -2.53 -15.29
C ALA A 205 -22.35 -1.74 -15.77
N GLN A 206 -22.40 -0.40 -15.75
CA GLN A 206 -21.29 0.44 -16.22
C GLN A 206 -20.11 0.34 -15.26
N LEU A 207 -20.39 0.40 -13.95
CA LEU A 207 -19.39 0.19 -12.91
C LEU A 207 -18.73 -1.19 -13.04
N LYS A 208 -19.52 -2.26 -13.19
CA LYS A 208 -18.98 -3.62 -13.29
C LYS A 208 -18.11 -3.83 -14.52
N ILE A 209 -18.44 -3.21 -15.66
CA ILE A 209 -17.58 -3.22 -16.85
C ILE A 209 -16.25 -2.51 -16.57
N ALA A 210 -16.28 -1.35 -15.91
CA ALA A 210 -15.07 -0.61 -15.56
C ALA A 210 -14.19 -1.37 -14.55
N VAL A 211 -14.79 -1.99 -13.52
CA VAL A 211 -14.09 -2.87 -12.57
C VAL A 211 -13.47 -4.07 -13.27
N ALA A 212 -14.20 -4.72 -14.19
CA ALA A 212 -13.66 -5.85 -14.96
C ALA A 212 -12.46 -5.43 -15.82
N ALA A 213 -12.47 -4.22 -16.39
CA ALA A 213 -11.34 -3.69 -17.13
C ALA A 213 -10.11 -3.47 -16.22
N LEU A 214 -10.31 -2.93 -15.01
CA LEU A 214 -9.24 -2.76 -14.01
C LEU A 214 -8.67 -4.12 -13.56
N LYS A 215 -9.55 -5.09 -13.28
CA LYS A 215 -9.13 -6.46 -12.95
C LYS A 215 -8.31 -7.10 -14.06
N HIS A 216 -8.71 -6.91 -15.32
CA HIS A 216 -7.94 -7.41 -16.45
C HIS A 216 -6.57 -6.74 -16.57
N ARG A 217 -6.46 -5.44 -16.27
CA ARG A 217 -5.15 -4.75 -16.18
C ARG A 217 -4.28 -5.36 -15.09
N PHE A 218 -4.84 -5.56 -13.89
CA PHE A 218 -4.15 -6.22 -12.76
C PHE A 218 -3.63 -7.63 -13.14
N PHE A 219 -4.43 -8.42 -13.86
CA PHE A 219 -4.02 -9.76 -14.30
C PHE A 219 -2.89 -9.79 -15.34
N SER A 220 -2.85 -8.81 -16.24
CA SER A 220 -2.11 -8.96 -17.51
C SER A 220 -0.95 -7.98 -17.69
N GLN A 221 -0.92 -6.89 -16.93
CA GLN A 221 0.03 -5.80 -17.14
C GLN A 221 1.18 -5.89 -16.13
N ALA A 222 2.21 -6.67 -16.45
CA ALA A 222 3.44 -6.73 -15.68
C ALA A 222 4.34 -5.52 -16.00
N GLU A 223 4.05 -4.32 -15.48
CA GLU A 223 4.75 -3.08 -15.87
C GLU A 223 6.01 -2.80 -15.04
N ALA A 224 5.93 -2.98 -13.72
CA ALA A 224 7.03 -2.80 -12.77
C ALA A 224 6.83 -3.72 -11.56
N LEU A 225 7.87 -3.91 -10.76
CA LEU A 225 7.73 -4.57 -9.45
C LEU A 225 7.02 -3.58 -8.53
N LEU A 226 5.79 -3.90 -8.17
CA LEU A 226 4.98 -3.11 -7.26
C LEU A 226 5.35 -3.45 -5.82
N HIS A 227 5.02 -2.54 -4.91
CA HIS A 227 4.85 -2.89 -3.50
C HIS A 227 3.57 -3.72 -3.30
N GLY A 228 2.50 -3.41 -4.05
CA GLY A 228 1.28 -4.21 -4.11
C GLY A 228 0.27 -3.98 -2.98
N ASP A 229 0.58 -3.11 -2.02
CA ASP A 229 -0.37 -2.70 -0.95
C ASP A 229 0.06 -1.37 -0.30
N ILE A 230 0.32 -0.34 -1.12
CA ILE A 230 0.67 0.98 -0.61
C ILE A 230 -0.58 1.66 -0.06
N HIS A 231 -0.70 1.67 1.26
CA HIS A 231 -1.70 2.40 2.00
C HIS A 231 -1.09 3.13 3.19
N SER A 232 -1.80 4.10 3.80
CA SER A 232 -1.27 4.90 4.92
C SER A 232 -0.94 4.08 6.18
N GLY A 233 -1.42 2.84 6.27
CA GLY A 233 -1.01 1.87 7.30
C GLY A 233 0.33 1.17 7.05
N SER A 234 0.86 1.22 5.82
CA SER A 234 2.12 0.57 5.41
C SER A 234 3.24 1.61 5.24
N ILE A 235 3.05 2.78 5.87
CA ILE A 235 3.93 3.93 5.76
C ILE A 235 4.20 4.45 7.16
N PHE A 236 5.47 4.48 7.52
CA PHE A 236 5.97 5.19 8.69
C PHE A 236 6.36 6.62 8.33
N VAL A 237 6.02 7.58 9.18
CA VAL A 237 6.37 9.00 9.04
C VAL A 237 7.05 9.54 10.31
N ALA A 238 7.97 10.47 10.10
CA ALA A 238 8.60 11.30 11.12
C ALA A 238 8.95 12.67 10.50
N GLU A 239 9.49 13.58 11.31
CA GLU A 239 10.04 14.84 10.80
C GLU A 239 11.07 14.55 9.70
N ASP A 240 10.86 15.13 8.52
CA ASP A 240 11.62 14.94 7.28
C ASP A 240 11.83 13.49 6.81
N SER A 241 11.05 12.52 7.27
CA SER A 241 11.23 11.11 6.92
C SER A 241 9.92 10.37 6.65
N LEU A 242 9.93 9.57 5.58
CA LEU A 242 8.90 8.61 5.21
C LEU A 242 9.57 7.28 4.90
N LYS A 243 9.00 6.18 5.37
CA LYS A 243 9.47 4.81 5.13
C LYS A 243 8.30 3.89 4.78
N ALA A 244 8.27 3.36 3.55
CA ALA A 244 7.37 2.30 3.15
C ALA A 244 7.85 0.94 3.69
N ILE A 245 6.91 0.15 4.21
CA ILE A 245 7.12 -1.17 4.82
C ILE A 245 6.07 -2.15 4.30
N ASP A 246 6.23 -3.44 4.58
CA ASP A 246 5.17 -4.45 4.39
C ASP A 246 4.79 -4.72 2.92
N ALA A 247 5.80 -4.94 2.08
CA ALA A 247 5.63 -5.20 0.64
C ALA A 247 5.34 -6.69 0.32
N GLU A 248 4.57 -7.39 1.15
CA GLU A 248 4.29 -8.83 0.99
C GLU A 248 3.39 -9.16 -0.20
N PHE A 249 2.65 -8.17 -0.71
CA PHE A 249 1.88 -8.25 -1.95
C PHE A 249 2.71 -7.93 -3.21
N GLY A 250 4.03 -7.72 -3.07
CA GLY A 250 4.91 -7.37 -4.16
C GLY A 250 4.86 -8.39 -5.31
N TYR A 251 4.59 -7.89 -6.52
CA TYR A 251 4.56 -8.65 -7.76
C TYR A 251 4.76 -7.70 -8.96
N PHE A 252 4.99 -8.24 -10.15
CA PHE A 252 5.02 -7.41 -11.36
C PHE A 252 3.60 -7.09 -11.85
N GLY A 253 3.17 -5.85 -11.65
CA GLY A 253 1.80 -5.40 -11.94
C GLY A 253 1.74 -4.00 -12.57
N PRO A 254 0.53 -3.43 -12.74
CA PRO A 254 0.35 -2.12 -13.34
C PRO A 254 0.80 -1.02 -12.38
N ILE A 255 1.65 -0.09 -12.84
CA ILE A 255 2.23 0.99 -12.03
C ILE A 255 1.14 1.84 -11.37
N GLY A 256 0.02 2.04 -12.07
CA GLY A 256 -1.11 2.79 -11.54
C GLY A 256 -1.73 2.19 -10.28
N PHE A 257 -1.53 0.90 -9.98
CA PHE A 257 -2.11 0.27 -8.80
C PHE A 257 -1.56 0.87 -7.49
N ASP A 258 -0.24 0.90 -7.30
CA ASP A 258 0.37 1.46 -6.08
C ASP A 258 0.05 2.96 -5.90
N ILE A 259 0.02 3.71 -7.00
CA ILE A 259 -0.34 5.14 -6.99
C ILE A 259 -1.82 5.30 -6.63
N GLY A 260 -2.68 4.46 -7.21
CA GLY A 260 -4.12 4.48 -6.97
C GLY A 260 -4.47 4.13 -5.52
N THR A 261 -3.86 3.09 -4.95
CA THR A 261 -4.11 2.74 -3.53
C THR A 261 -3.57 3.80 -2.58
N ALA A 262 -2.45 4.45 -2.90
CA ALA A 262 -1.92 5.58 -2.14
C ALA A 262 -2.92 6.75 -2.12
N ILE A 263 -3.39 7.19 -3.29
CA ILE A 263 -4.39 8.27 -3.43
C ILE A 263 -5.70 7.85 -2.75
N GLY A 264 -6.15 6.61 -2.95
CA GLY A 264 -7.36 6.06 -2.35
C GLY A 264 -7.35 6.15 -0.83
N ASN A 265 -6.21 5.89 -0.19
CA ASN A 265 -6.08 6.01 1.26
C ASN A 265 -6.06 7.45 1.76
N LEU A 266 -5.51 8.39 1.00
CA LEU A 266 -5.65 9.82 1.30
C LEU A 266 -7.11 10.27 1.17
N LEU A 267 -7.85 9.73 0.21
CA LEU A 267 -9.28 10.01 0.03
C LEU A 267 -10.17 9.29 1.06
N LEU A 268 -9.78 8.14 1.59
CA LEU A 268 -10.46 7.51 2.72
C LEU A 268 -10.36 8.38 3.97
N ASN A 269 -9.17 8.91 4.25
CA ASN A 269 -9.01 9.90 5.31
C ASN A 269 -9.86 11.15 5.04
N PHE A 270 -9.81 11.70 3.82
CA PHE A 270 -10.66 12.81 3.40
C PHE A 270 -12.15 12.57 3.70
N CYS A 271 -12.67 11.38 3.39
CA CYS A 271 -14.06 11.01 3.65
C CYS A 271 -14.37 10.87 5.16
N GLY A 272 -13.42 10.38 5.95
CA GLY A 272 -13.59 10.16 7.40
C GLY A 272 -13.38 11.39 8.29
N LEU A 273 -12.64 12.41 7.84
CA LEU A 273 -12.32 13.61 8.62
C LEU A 273 -13.54 14.32 9.27
N PRO A 274 -14.71 14.45 8.61
CA PRO A 274 -15.91 15.01 9.24
C PRO A 274 -16.38 14.26 10.49
N GLY A 275 -16.05 12.97 10.62
CA GLY A 275 -16.37 12.16 11.80
C GLY A 275 -15.36 12.24 12.94
N HIS A 276 -14.15 12.76 12.68
CA HIS A 276 -13.08 12.89 13.68
C HIS A 276 -12.90 14.31 14.19
N LEU A 277 -13.22 15.31 13.37
CA LEU A 277 -12.89 16.71 13.63
C LEU A 277 -14.14 17.61 13.59
N GLY A 278 -14.03 18.78 14.22
CA GLY A 278 -15.03 19.83 14.07
C GLY A 278 -15.06 20.36 12.62
N ILE A 279 -16.21 20.91 12.20
CA ILE A 279 -16.49 21.32 10.81
C ILE A 279 -15.35 22.11 10.14
N ARG A 280 -14.74 23.07 10.86
CA ARG A 280 -13.66 23.91 10.32
C ARG A 280 -12.37 23.12 10.09
N ASP A 281 -11.98 22.32 11.08
CA ASP A 281 -10.73 21.52 11.01
C ASP A 281 -10.88 20.38 10.01
N ALA A 282 -12.07 19.76 9.93
CA ALA A 282 -12.40 18.79 8.90
C ALA A 282 -12.29 19.39 7.49
N ALA A 283 -12.80 20.60 7.27
CA ALA A 283 -12.69 21.27 5.97
C ALA A 283 -11.21 21.59 5.61
N ALA A 284 -10.42 22.07 6.58
CA ALA A 284 -9.00 22.33 6.37
C ALA A 284 -8.21 21.04 6.10
N GLY A 285 -8.44 19.98 6.87
CA GLY A 285 -7.81 18.67 6.68
C GLY A 285 -8.15 18.06 5.33
N ARG A 286 -9.41 18.18 4.89
CA ARG A 286 -9.87 17.75 3.56
C ARG A 286 -9.13 18.47 2.44
N GLU A 287 -9.01 19.79 2.52
CA GLU A 287 -8.22 20.56 1.55
C GLU A 287 -6.74 20.15 1.57
N GLN A 288 -6.18 19.90 2.75
CA GLN A 288 -4.81 19.41 2.87
C GLN A 288 -4.62 18.03 2.20
N ARG A 289 -5.59 17.11 2.29
CA ARG A 289 -5.52 15.82 1.57
C ARG A 289 -5.48 16.02 0.04
N LEU A 290 -6.21 17.01 -0.48
CA LEU A 290 -6.20 17.33 -1.92
C LEU A 290 -4.84 17.89 -2.36
N ILE A 291 -4.23 18.75 -1.53
CA ILE A 291 -2.87 19.26 -1.75
C ILE A 291 -1.86 18.10 -1.73
N ASP A 292 -1.97 17.18 -0.78
CA ASP A 292 -1.08 16.02 -0.68
C ASP A 292 -1.22 15.10 -1.91
N ILE A 293 -2.42 14.89 -2.44
CA ILE A 293 -2.64 14.13 -3.68
C ILE A 293 -1.97 14.82 -4.88
N GLN A 294 -2.09 16.15 -5.00
CA GLN A 294 -1.38 16.93 -6.02
C GLN A 294 0.14 16.76 -5.91
N GLN A 295 0.68 16.90 -4.70
CA GLN A 295 2.12 16.76 -4.45
C GLN A 295 2.62 15.35 -4.76
N LEU A 296 1.89 14.32 -4.33
CA LEU A 296 2.21 12.92 -4.60
C LEU A 296 2.32 12.67 -6.11
N TRP A 297 1.27 13.00 -6.86
CA TRP A 297 1.22 12.75 -8.29
C TRP A 297 2.26 13.57 -9.06
N ASN A 298 2.35 14.88 -8.80
CA ASN A 298 3.28 15.73 -9.53
C ASN A 298 4.72 15.31 -9.28
N THR A 299 5.07 15.00 -8.02
CA THR A 299 6.42 14.51 -7.69
C THR A 299 6.73 13.19 -8.39
N PHE A 300 5.79 12.24 -8.35
CA PHE A 300 5.93 10.97 -9.05
C PHE A 300 6.15 11.18 -10.55
N ALA A 301 5.27 11.93 -11.21
CA ALA A 301 5.28 12.12 -12.65
C ALA A 301 6.53 12.87 -13.11
N GLU A 302 6.92 13.96 -12.43
CA GLU A 302 8.12 14.73 -12.73
C GLU A 302 9.38 13.88 -12.56
N ARG A 303 9.50 13.15 -11.43
CA ARG A 303 10.65 12.29 -11.18
C ARG A 303 10.73 11.13 -12.18
N PHE A 304 9.61 10.48 -12.48
CA PHE A 304 9.56 9.39 -13.45
C PHE A 304 9.98 9.88 -14.85
N GLN A 305 9.51 11.08 -15.27
CA GLN A 305 9.92 11.68 -16.54
C GLN A 305 11.41 12.02 -16.59
N ALA A 306 11.96 12.57 -15.51
CA ALA A 306 13.39 12.85 -15.40
C ALA A 306 14.20 11.55 -15.51
N LEU A 307 13.84 10.52 -14.75
CA LEU A 307 14.48 9.20 -14.81
C LEU A 307 14.36 8.58 -16.21
N ALA A 308 13.20 8.68 -16.86
CA ALA A 308 13.00 8.16 -18.20
C ALA A 308 13.86 8.90 -19.24
N THR A 309 14.08 10.20 -19.08
CA THR A 309 14.94 10.98 -19.96
C THR A 309 16.42 10.64 -19.73
N GLU A 310 16.84 10.48 -18.48
CA GLU A 310 18.24 10.33 -18.09
C GLU A 310 18.75 8.89 -18.16
N LYS A 311 17.88 7.91 -17.90
CA LYS A 311 18.28 6.53 -17.56
C LYS A 311 17.56 5.44 -18.35
N SER A 312 16.63 5.78 -19.24
CA SER A 312 16.03 4.76 -20.09
C SER A 312 17.10 4.04 -20.90
N ARG A 313 17.01 2.71 -20.94
CA ARG A 313 17.95 1.84 -21.66
C ARG A 313 17.35 1.26 -22.94
N ASP A 314 16.04 1.37 -23.10
CA ASP A 314 15.33 0.96 -24.32
C ASP A 314 15.18 2.13 -25.30
N ALA A 315 15.58 1.93 -26.55
CA ALA A 315 15.62 2.99 -27.57
C ALA A 315 14.22 3.50 -27.97
N ALA A 316 13.21 2.63 -27.99
CA ALA A 316 11.84 3.00 -28.36
C ALA A 316 11.15 3.74 -27.20
N LEU A 317 11.34 3.26 -25.97
CA LEU A 317 10.79 3.93 -24.78
C LEU A 317 11.49 5.27 -24.48
N SER A 318 12.74 5.45 -24.95
CA SER A 318 13.51 6.70 -24.85
C SER A 318 13.08 7.79 -25.84
N VAL A 319 12.15 7.50 -26.76
CA VAL A 319 11.69 8.51 -27.73
C VAL A 319 11.07 9.68 -26.98
N PRO A 320 11.49 10.93 -27.25
CA PRO A 320 10.95 12.12 -26.58
C PRO A 320 9.42 12.17 -26.67
N GLY A 321 8.77 12.35 -25.52
CA GLY A 321 7.31 12.40 -25.39
C GLY A 321 6.64 11.06 -25.08
N TYR A 322 7.30 9.91 -25.27
CA TYR A 322 6.69 8.62 -24.95
C TYR A 322 6.46 8.44 -23.45
N ALA A 323 7.41 8.80 -22.59
CA ALA A 323 7.23 8.74 -21.14
C ALA A 323 6.01 9.54 -20.66
N SER A 324 5.77 10.72 -21.24
CA SER A 324 4.57 11.53 -20.96
C SER A 324 3.28 10.86 -21.43
N ALA A 325 3.29 10.19 -22.60
CA ALA A 325 2.14 9.41 -23.07
C ALA A 325 1.86 8.20 -22.18
N PHE A 326 2.91 7.49 -21.74
CA PHE A 326 2.81 6.38 -20.81
C PHE A 326 2.20 6.82 -19.47
N LEU A 327 2.65 7.96 -18.93
CA LEU A 327 2.13 8.48 -17.67
C LEU A 327 0.65 8.89 -17.72
N LYS A 328 0.10 9.24 -18.89
CA LYS A 328 -1.36 9.44 -19.03
C LYS A 328 -2.13 8.14 -18.79
N LYS A 329 -1.64 7.02 -19.33
CA LYS A 329 -2.22 5.70 -19.06
C LYS A 329 -2.09 5.35 -17.57
N VAL A 330 -0.91 5.56 -16.97
CA VAL A 330 -0.67 5.30 -15.54
C VAL A 330 -1.62 6.12 -14.67
N TRP A 331 -1.88 7.38 -15.05
CA TRP A 331 -2.84 8.25 -14.36
C TRP A 331 -4.27 7.70 -14.40
N HIS A 332 -4.77 7.32 -15.58
CA HIS A 332 -6.10 6.74 -15.71
C HIS A 332 -6.24 5.43 -14.93
N ASP A 333 -5.23 4.56 -14.96
CA ASP A 333 -5.17 3.38 -14.09
C ASP A 333 -5.26 3.75 -12.61
N ALA A 334 -4.45 4.72 -12.17
CA ALA A 334 -4.39 5.13 -10.77
C ALA A 334 -5.75 5.65 -10.27
N ILE A 335 -6.48 6.41 -11.07
CA ILE A 335 -7.82 6.87 -10.69
C ILE A 335 -8.80 5.69 -10.56
N GLY A 336 -8.75 4.74 -11.49
CA GLY A 336 -9.59 3.55 -11.42
C GLY A 336 -9.31 2.71 -10.16
N PHE A 337 -8.03 2.41 -9.91
CA PHE A 337 -7.62 1.65 -8.73
C PHE A 337 -7.89 2.40 -7.41
N CYS A 338 -7.74 3.73 -7.40
CA CYS A 338 -8.14 4.58 -6.28
C CYS A 338 -9.63 4.42 -5.95
N GLY A 339 -10.49 4.38 -6.96
CA GLY A 339 -11.92 4.17 -6.74
C GLY A 339 -12.24 2.76 -6.22
N THR A 340 -11.51 1.73 -6.67
CA THR A 340 -11.67 0.36 -6.11
C THR A 340 -11.19 0.29 -4.66
N GLU A 341 -10.12 0.99 -4.29
CA GLU A 341 -9.64 1.08 -2.91
C GLU A 341 -10.69 1.73 -1.99
N LEU A 342 -11.30 2.84 -2.44
CA LEU A 342 -12.39 3.50 -1.69
C LEU A 342 -13.55 2.53 -1.43
N ILE A 343 -14.01 1.81 -2.45
CA ILE A 343 -15.13 0.88 -2.32
C ILE A 343 -14.76 -0.32 -1.43
N ARG A 344 -13.64 -1.00 -1.70
CA ARG A 344 -13.28 -2.24 -0.99
C ARG A 344 -13.04 -2.02 0.50
N ARG A 345 -12.53 -0.83 0.89
CA ARG A 345 -12.36 -0.44 2.29
C ARG A 345 -13.66 -0.01 2.99
N SER A 346 -14.72 0.27 2.23
CA SER A 346 -16.01 0.72 2.77
C SER A 346 -17.02 -0.42 2.94
N VAL A 347 -16.94 -1.46 2.11
CA VAL A 347 -17.96 -2.55 2.09
C VAL A 347 -17.37 -3.96 2.13
N GLY A 348 -16.05 -4.09 1.94
CA GLY A 348 -15.37 -5.39 1.86
C GLY A 348 -14.95 -5.93 3.23
N LEU A 349 -14.00 -6.87 3.23
CA LEU A 349 -13.54 -7.54 4.45
C LEU A 349 -12.67 -6.64 5.35
N SER A 350 -11.74 -5.90 4.75
CA SER A 350 -10.68 -5.20 5.47
C SER A 350 -10.93 -3.70 5.43
N HIS A 351 -11.47 -3.18 6.52
CA HIS A 351 -11.81 -1.77 6.67
C HIS A 351 -10.59 -0.91 7.03
N VAL A 352 -10.82 0.40 7.24
CA VAL A 352 -9.79 1.34 7.68
C VAL A 352 -10.21 2.10 8.94
N ALA A 353 -9.24 2.34 9.83
CA ALA A 353 -9.45 3.07 11.07
C ALA A 353 -9.98 4.50 10.84
N ASP A 354 -9.69 5.10 9.69
CA ASP A 354 -10.18 6.43 9.29
C ASP A 354 -11.70 6.55 9.35
N ILE A 355 -12.44 5.44 9.21
CA ILE A 355 -13.90 5.43 9.26
C ILE A 355 -14.39 4.58 10.44
N ASP A 356 -13.80 3.40 10.67
CA ASP A 356 -14.26 2.48 11.71
C ASP A 356 -14.15 3.03 13.13
N THR A 357 -13.20 3.95 13.38
CA THR A 357 -13.01 4.54 14.71
C THR A 357 -13.92 5.75 14.99
N ILE A 358 -14.74 6.16 14.01
CA ILE A 358 -15.75 7.21 14.20
C ILE A 358 -16.81 6.71 15.18
N ARG A 359 -16.99 7.45 16.29
CA ARG A 359 -17.86 7.06 17.40
C ARG A 359 -19.34 7.28 17.14
N ASP A 360 -19.68 8.30 16.35
CA ASP A 360 -21.06 8.60 15.99
C ASP A 360 -21.48 7.73 14.79
N ASP A 361 -22.45 6.85 15.00
CA ASP A 361 -22.84 5.86 13.98
C ASP A 361 -23.47 6.50 12.74
N GLU A 362 -24.25 7.57 12.89
CA GLU A 362 -24.86 8.27 11.75
C GLU A 362 -23.79 8.93 10.89
N MET A 363 -22.84 9.64 11.53
CA MET A 363 -21.70 10.25 10.85
C MET A 363 -20.81 9.19 10.19
N ARG A 364 -20.57 8.06 10.85
CA ARG A 364 -19.83 6.94 10.25
C ARG A 364 -20.51 6.44 8.98
N HIS A 365 -21.83 6.28 8.99
CA HIS A 365 -22.59 5.89 7.80
C HIS A 365 -22.50 6.92 6.68
N GLU A 366 -22.59 8.21 6.98
CA GLU A 366 -22.42 9.27 5.98
C GLU A 366 -21.01 9.27 5.37
N CYS A 367 -19.97 9.06 6.19
CA CYS A 367 -18.59 8.93 5.70
C CYS A 367 -18.42 7.71 4.78
N LEU A 368 -19.05 6.57 5.10
CA LEU A 368 -19.09 5.38 4.24
C LEU A 368 -19.83 5.66 2.92
N ARG A 369 -21.00 6.31 2.95
CA ARG A 369 -21.75 6.69 1.73
C ARG A 369 -20.94 7.60 0.83
N HIS A 370 -20.21 8.55 1.42
CA HIS A 370 -19.32 9.43 0.68
C HIS A 370 -18.20 8.64 -0.01
N ALA A 371 -17.50 7.76 0.71
CA ALA A 371 -16.45 6.93 0.13
C ALA A 371 -16.97 6.00 -0.99
N ILE A 372 -18.13 5.37 -0.80
CA ILE A 372 -18.79 4.53 -1.82
C ILE A 372 -19.14 5.35 -3.07
N THR A 373 -19.78 6.50 -2.88
CA THR A 373 -20.23 7.38 -3.97
C THR A 373 -19.06 7.91 -4.77
N LEU A 374 -18.02 8.39 -4.08
CA LEU A 374 -16.81 8.89 -4.70
C LEU A 374 -16.05 7.77 -5.42
N GLY A 375 -15.87 6.61 -4.77
CA GLY A 375 -15.19 5.47 -5.37
C GLY A 375 -15.86 4.99 -6.65
N LYS A 376 -17.19 4.86 -6.63
CA LYS A 376 -17.99 4.54 -7.82
C LYS A 376 -17.77 5.55 -8.94
N ALA A 377 -17.86 6.85 -8.62
CA ALA A 377 -17.68 7.90 -9.60
C ALA A 377 -16.29 7.81 -10.26
N LEU A 378 -15.23 7.72 -9.46
CA LEU A 378 -13.85 7.67 -9.94
C LEU A 378 -13.58 6.46 -10.85
N ILE A 379 -14.08 5.27 -10.50
CA ILE A 379 -13.96 4.09 -11.37
C ILE A 379 -14.59 4.35 -12.74
N VAL A 380 -15.81 4.90 -12.75
CA VAL A 380 -16.60 5.06 -13.97
C VAL A 380 -16.05 6.16 -14.88
N ILE A 381 -15.47 7.22 -14.31
CA ILE A 381 -14.97 8.38 -15.08
C ILE A 381 -13.43 8.42 -15.21
N ALA A 382 -12.72 7.37 -14.79
CA ALA A 382 -11.25 7.33 -14.75
C ALA A 382 -10.59 7.82 -16.05
N ASP A 383 -11.03 7.29 -17.19
CA ASP A 383 -10.50 7.63 -18.53
C ASP A 383 -10.88 9.07 -19.00
N ARG A 384 -11.62 9.84 -18.18
CA ARG A 384 -12.07 11.22 -18.48
C ARG A 384 -11.50 12.26 -17.54
N ILE A 385 -10.57 11.87 -16.67
CA ILE A 385 -9.85 12.78 -15.78
C ILE A 385 -8.40 12.81 -16.27
N ASP A 386 -8.01 13.90 -16.92
CA ASP A 386 -6.72 13.99 -17.62
C ASP A 386 -5.61 14.60 -16.78
N SER A 387 -5.92 15.09 -15.58
CA SER A 387 -4.94 15.68 -14.66
C SER A 387 -5.34 15.57 -13.19
N VAL A 388 -4.37 15.76 -12.30
CA VAL A 388 -4.61 15.81 -10.85
C VAL A 388 -5.47 17.01 -10.44
N ASP A 389 -5.39 18.12 -11.15
CA ASP A 389 -6.26 19.29 -10.91
C ASP A 389 -7.71 18.99 -11.24
N GLU A 390 -7.95 18.25 -12.33
CA GLU A 390 -9.29 17.74 -12.65
C GLU A 390 -9.78 16.75 -11.59
N LEU A 391 -8.93 15.83 -11.12
CA LEU A 391 -9.29 14.93 -10.01
C LEU A 391 -9.73 15.73 -8.77
N VAL A 392 -8.93 16.70 -8.34
CA VAL A 392 -9.24 17.56 -7.20
C VAL A 392 -10.56 18.31 -7.40
N ALA A 393 -10.78 18.86 -8.59
CA ALA A 393 -12.04 19.53 -8.93
C ALA A 393 -13.24 18.57 -8.87
N ARG A 394 -13.08 17.31 -9.32
CA ARG A 394 -14.12 16.28 -9.21
C ARG A 394 -14.38 15.89 -7.78
N VAL A 395 -13.37 15.62 -6.96
CA VAL A 395 -13.54 15.23 -5.55
C VAL A 395 -14.34 16.29 -4.80
N ARG A 396 -14.04 17.58 -5.00
CA ARG A 396 -14.79 18.70 -4.40
C ARG A 396 -16.27 18.73 -4.77
N GLN A 397 -16.67 18.21 -5.93
CA GLN A 397 -18.08 18.14 -6.34
C GLN A 397 -18.87 17.08 -5.56
N TYR A 398 -18.19 16.11 -4.96
CA TYR A 398 -18.78 15.04 -4.16
C TYR A 398 -18.69 15.29 -2.65
N SER A 399 -18.15 16.44 -2.22
CA SER A 399 -17.75 16.75 -0.83
C SER A 399 -18.77 17.50 0.03
#